data_AF-A0A198AKZ3-F1
#
_entry.id   AF-A0A198AKZ3-F1
#
_cell.length_a   1.000
_cell.length_b   1.000
_cell.length_c   1.000
_cell.angle_alpha   90.00
_cell.angle_beta   90.00
_cell.angle_gamma   90.00
#
_symmetry.space_group_name_H-M   'P 1'
#
loop_
_entity.id
_entity.type
_entity.pdbx_description
1 polymer ?
#
loop_
_entity_poly.entity_id
_entity_poly.type
_entity_poly.pdbx_seq_one_letter_code
_entity_poly.pdbx_strand_id
1 'polypeptide(L)' 'MNGWVKGLRALQARIAMQWGDVQRIARAVPPPEQLAAWLAAVQGPVAPDQLGVEPALQDALFVRNRFTILRLQRLL' A
#
# COMPACT_ATOMS: atom_id res chain seq x y z
N MET A 1 17.35 -25.52 -10.92
CA MET A 1 17.50 -24.26 -10.16
C MET A 1 17.83 -23.01 -10.99
N ASN A 2 18.28 -23.10 -12.26
CA ASN A 2 18.73 -21.92 -13.03
C ASN A 2 17.62 -21.04 -13.64
N GLY A 3 16.41 -21.56 -13.84
CA GLY A 3 15.29 -20.81 -14.44
C GLY A 3 14.71 -19.72 -13.52
N TRP A 4 14.62 -20.00 -12.22
CA TRP A 4 14.07 -19.07 -11.21
C TRP A 4 14.93 -17.81 -11.03
N VAL A 5 16.26 -17.96 -11.03
CA VAL A 5 17.20 -16.84 -10.94
C VAL A 5 17.11 -15.93 -12.18
N LYS A 6 16.96 -16.53 -13.37
CA LYS A 6 16.76 -15.77 -14.62
C LYS A 6 15.43 -15.00 -14.59
N GLY A 7 14.37 -15.63 -14.11
CA GLY A 7 13.07 -14.99 -13.92
C GLY A 7 13.11 -13.81 -12.95
N LEU A 8 13.80 -13.95 -11.81
CA LEU A 8 13.93 -12.88 -10.82
C LEU A 8 14.70 -11.66 -11.38
N ARG A 9 15.82 -11.89 -12.08
CA ARG A 9 16.59 -10.82 -12.72
C ARG A 9 15.77 -10.09 -13.79
N ALA A 10 15.00 -10.82 -14.59
CA ALA A 10 14.11 -10.23 -15.58
C ALA A 10 13.01 -9.38 -14.93
N LEU A 11 12.45 -9.84 -13.80
CA LEU A 11 11.48 -9.06 -13.04
C LEU A 11 12.11 -7.77 -12.46
N GLN A 12 13.30 -7.87 -11.85
CA GLN A 12 14.01 -6.69 -11.34
C GLN A 12 14.28 -5.66 -12.44
N ALA A 13 14.74 -6.10 -13.62
CA ALA A 13 14.97 -5.23 -14.75
C ALA A 13 13.68 -4.54 -15.23
N ARG A 14 12.56 -5.27 -15.28
CA ARG A 14 11.25 -4.70 -15.63
C ARG A 14 10.78 -3.65 -14.62
N ILE A 15 10.94 -3.92 -13.31
CA ILE A 15 10.58 -2.97 -12.25
C ILE A 15 11.44 -1.72 -12.36
N ALA A 16 12.77 -1.88 -12.53
CA ALA A 16 13.70 -0.75 -12.67
C ALA A 16 13.36 0.13 -13.88
N MET A 17 13.05 -0.49 -15.04
CA MET A 17 12.65 0.23 -16.25
C MET A 17 11.35 1.03 -16.08
N GLN A 18 10.43 0.55 -15.23
CA GLN A 18 9.14 1.20 -14.97
C GLN A 18 9.14 2.02 -13.67
N TRP A 19 10.30 2.23 -13.04
CA TRP A 19 10.35 2.82 -11.71
C TRP A 19 9.80 4.24 -11.66
N GLY A 20 10.05 5.03 -12.71
CA GLY A 20 9.48 6.38 -12.83
C GLY A 20 7.95 6.37 -12.80
N ASP A 21 7.31 5.42 -13.48
CA ASP A 21 5.85 5.26 -13.47
C ASP A 21 5.32 4.80 -12.11
N VAL A 22 6.03 3.89 -11.44
CA VAL A 22 5.70 3.49 -10.06
C VAL A 22 5.71 4.71 -9.14
N GLN A 23 6.76 5.54 -9.21
CA GLN A 23 6.85 6.76 -8.41
C GLN A 23 5.76 7.77 -8.78
N ARG A 24 5.43 7.92 -10.07
CA ARG A 24 4.36 8.80 -10.54
C ARG A 24 3.00 8.38 -10.00
N ILE A 25 2.68 7.08 -10.05
CA ILE A 25 1.43 6.53 -9.51
C ILE A 25 1.39 6.73 -7.99
N ALA A 26 2.49 6.43 -7.29
CA ALA A 26 2.57 6.62 -5.84
C ALA A 26 2.35 8.08 -5.42
N ARG A 27 2.88 9.05 -6.19
CA ARG A 27 2.67 10.48 -5.95
C ARG A 27 1.25 10.96 -6.27
N ALA A 28 0.47 10.20 -7.03
CA ALA A 28 -0.91 10.53 -7.34
C ALA A 28 -1.88 10.16 -6.19
N VAL A 29 -1.40 9.47 -5.15
CA VAL A 29 -2.20 9.17 -3.97
C VAL A 29 -2.42 10.47 -3.18
N PRO A 30 -3.68 10.86 -2.93
CA PRO A 30 -4.00 12.03 -2.11
C PRO A 30 -3.40 11.92 -0.71
N PRO A 31 -3.00 13.04 -0.10
CA PRO A 31 -2.53 13.01 1.27
C PRO A 31 -3.69 12.69 2.25
N PRO A 32 -3.41 12.18 3.46
CA PRO A 32 -4.43 11.71 4.38
C PRO A 32 -5.50 12.74 4.73
N GLU A 33 -5.10 14.01 4.88
CA GLU A 33 -6.01 15.12 5.17
C GLU A 33 -7.01 15.38 4.04
N GLN A 34 -6.61 15.18 2.79
CA GLN A 34 -7.50 15.32 1.64
C GLN A 34 -8.50 14.17 1.59
N LEU A 35 -8.07 12.93 1.88
CA LEU A 35 -8.98 11.78 1.96
C LEU A 35 -10.02 11.96 3.07
N ALA A 36 -9.60 12.43 4.24
CA ALA A 36 -10.51 12.72 5.36
C ALA A 36 -11.54 13.80 4.98
N ALA A 37 -11.10 14.87 4.30
CA ALA A 37 -12.01 15.92 3.84
C ALA A 37 -13.05 15.39 2.83
N TRP A 38 -12.65 14.54 1.88
CA TRP A 38 -13.59 13.93 0.92
C TRP A 38 -14.60 12.99 1.60
N LEU A 39 -14.15 12.18 2.57
CA LEU A 39 -15.05 11.34 3.36
C LEU A 39 -16.05 12.20 4.14
N ALA A 40 -15.58 13.23 4.84
CA ALA A 40 -16.44 14.14 5.58
C ALA A 40 -17.47 14.85 4.68
N ALA A 41 -17.08 15.26 3.47
CA ALA A 41 -17.97 15.93 2.52
C ALA A 41 -19.18 15.08 2.11
N VAL A 42 -19.05 13.75 2.14
CA VAL A 42 -20.15 12.80 1.87
C VAL A 42 -20.71 12.18 3.16
N GLN A 43 -20.44 12.80 4.32
CA GLN A 43 -20.84 12.31 5.65
C GLN A 43 -20.32 10.89 5.97
N GLY A 44 -19.20 10.49 5.35
CA GLY A 44 -18.49 9.25 5.64
C GLY A 44 -17.67 9.36 6.93
N PRO A 45 -17.47 8.23 7.64
CA PRO A 45 -16.67 8.21 8.86
C PRO A 45 -15.18 8.41 8.56
N VAL A 46 -14.52 9.24 9.35
CA VAL A 46 -13.09 9.58 9.30
C VAL A 46 -12.32 9.09 10.52
N ALA A 47 -13.01 8.57 11.54
CA ALA A 47 -12.42 8.06 12.76
C ALA A 47 -13.04 6.71 13.19
N PRO A 48 -12.28 5.85 13.91
CA PRO A 48 -12.75 4.52 14.30
C PRO A 48 -14.00 4.52 15.21
N ASP A 49 -14.13 5.51 16.10
CA ASP A 49 -15.27 5.68 17.00
C ASP A 49 -16.59 5.91 16.24
N GLN A 50 -16.53 6.60 15.10
CA GLN A 50 -17.67 6.79 14.20
C GLN A 50 -18.12 5.48 13.51
N LEU A 51 -17.22 4.49 13.44
CA LEU A 51 -17.50 3.15 12.92
C LEU A 51 -17.87 2.15 14.03
N GLY A 52 -17.69 2.51 15.31
CA GLY A 52 -17.88 1.60 16.44
C GLY A 52 -16.87 0.45 16.48
N VAL A 53 -15.65 0.67 15.98
CA VAL A 53 -14.60 -0.36 15.92
C VAL A 53 -13.31 0.10 16.58
N GLU A 54 -12.60 -0.84 17.19
CA GLU A 54 -11.23 -0.61 17.68
C GLU A 54 -10.22 -0.81 16.53
N PRO A 55 -9.17 0.03 16.43
CA PRO A 55 -8.16 -0.10 15.39
C PRO A 55 -7.26 -1.32 15.61
N ALA A 56 -7.23 -2.24 14.63
CA ALA A 56 -6.34 -3.42 14.62
C ALA A 56 -5.49 -3.50 13.34
N LEU A 57 -4.74 -2.43 13.03
CA LEU A 57 -3.99 -2.29 11.78
C LEU A 57 -2.81 -3.26 11.67
N GLN A 58 -2.18 -3.62 12.79
CA GLN A 58 -1.00 -4.48 12.84
C GLN A 58 -1.23 -5.92 12.36
N ASP A 59 -2.49 -6.37 12.31
CA ASP A 59 -2.83 -7.74 11.90
C ASP A 59 -3.28 -7.82 10.44
N ALA A 60 -3.49 -6.68 9.78
CA ALA A 60 -3.96 -6.61 8.39
C ALA A 60 -3.02 -7.31 7.39
N LEU A 61 -1.72 -7.47 7.71
CA LEU A 61 -0.77 -8.19 6.84
C LEU A 61 -0.98 -9.70 6.79
N PHE A 62 -1.77 -10.27 7.71
CA PHE A 62 -2.06 -11.70 7.79
C PHE A 62 -3.32 -12.08 7.01
N VAL A 63 -4.19 -11.12 6.70
CA VAL A 63 -5.46 -11.34 5.99
C VAL A 63 -5.22 -11.83 4.55
N ARG A 64 -4.16 -11.36 3.90
CA ARG A 64 -3.80 -11.79 2.54
C ARG A 64 -2.30 -11.70 2.32
N ASN A 65 -1.74 -12.68 1.60
CA ASN A 65 -0.32 -12.68 1.22
C ASN A 65 -0.03 -11.65 0.11
N ARG A 66 -0.02 -10.36 0.47
CA ARG A 66 0.37 -9.23 -0.38
C ARG A 66 1.51 -8.45 0.27
N PHE A 67 2.38 -7.89 -0.56
CA PHE A 67 3.41 -6.96 -0.11
C PHE A 67 2.84 -5.54 -0.09
N THR A 68 2.52 -5.05 1.11
CA THR A 68 1.97 -3.70 1.36
C THR A 68 2.93 -2.88 2.24
N ILE A 69 2.60 -1.61 2.48
CA ILE A 69 3.40 -0.74 3.36
C ILE A 69 3.61 -1.33 4.76
N LEU A 70 2.62 -2.04 5.30
CA LEU A 70 2.72 -2.70 6.61
C LEU A 70 3.77 -3.82 6.63
N ARG A 71 3.95 -4.54 5.51
CA ARG A 71 5.00 -5.55 5.40
C ARG A 71 6.36 -4.89 5.20
N LEU A 72 6.43 -3.82 4.41
CA LEU A 72 7.67 -3.03 4.25
C LEU A 72 8.16 -2.46 5.58
N GLN A 73 7.27 -1.89 6.40
CA GLN A 73 7.58 -1.34 7.71
C GLN A 73 8.15 -2.36 8.70
N ARG A 74 7.88 -3.66 8.53
CA ARG A 74 8.48 -4.73 9.38
C ARG A 74 9.87 -5.16 8.91
N LEU A 75 10.24 -4.81 7.68
CA LEU A 75 11.52 -5.20 7.06
C LEU A 75 12.57 -4.10 7.12
N LEU A 76 12.15 -2.84 7.34
CA LEU A 76 12.99 -1.67 7.57
C LEU A 76 13.24 -1.49 9.06
#